data_AF-A0A6J0K7T0-F1
#
_entry.id   AF-A0A6J0K7T0-F1
#
_cell.length_a   1.000
_cell.length_b   1.000
_cell.length_c   1.000
_cell.angle_alpha   90.00
_cell.angle_beta   90.00
_cell.angle_gamma   90.00
#
_symmetry.space_group_name_H-M   'P 1'
#
loop_
_entity.id
_entity.type
_entity.pdbx_description
1 polymer ?
#
loop_
_entity_poly.entity_id
_entity_poly.type
_entity_poly.pdbx_seq_one_letter_code
_entity_poly.pdbx_strand_id
1 'polypeptide(L)'
;MLVKDLSEKALASLGQLVVTQMGKKAMEEGSTVPKSLIEILTWEDKPKCQEYTAYILMVLAHQSWSQREKMAKAGIVPVLLEVTLLGSPLVQKRAVKLLQWFKDERNVRIGPHSCPQTSRVSSGIGSPMSPGSGEEGKKMMENLVKQSLYKNMEMITRRGNVDLEREACRLKSLIISTSSKSLTY
;
A
#
# COMPACT_ATOMS: atom_id res chain seq x y z
N MET A 1 -33.59 24.46 -11.76
CA MET A 1 -32.62 24.39 -12.88
C MET A 1 -31.31 25.13 -12.54
N LEU A 2 -31.35 26.37 -12.01
CA LEU A 2 -30.19 27.21 -11.68
C LEU A 2 -29.07 26.61 -10.80
N VAL A 3 -29.40 25.80 -9.79
CA VAL A 3 -28.37 25.25 -8.87
C VAL A 3 -27.59 24.09 -9.48
N LYS A 4 -28.20 23.34 -10.42
CA LYS A 4 -27.56 22.15 -11.03
C LYS A 4 -26.40 22.55 -11.95
N ASP A 5 -26.56 23.64 -12.71
CA ASP A 5 -25.50 24.18 -13.57
C ASP A 5 -24.37 24.84 -12.77
N LEU A 6 -24.66 25.37 -11.58
CA LEU A 6 -23.67 26.05 -10.76
C LEU A 6 -22.62 25.05 -10.23
N SER A 7 -23.04 23.88 -9.75
CA SER A 7 -22.11 22.84 -9.29
C SER A 7 -21.21 22.33 -10.40
N GLU A 8 -21.77 22.09 -11.60
CA GLU A 8 -20.98 21.65 -12.76
C GLU A 8 -19.93 22.69 -13.14
N LYS A 9 -20.32 23.97 -13.25
CA LYS A 9 -19.40 25.07 -13.56
C LYS A 9 -18.33 25.24 -12.49
N ALA A 10 -18.69 25.19 -11.21
CA ALA A 10 -17.75 25.28 -10.11
C ALA A 10 -16.73 24.13 -10.14
N LEU A 11 -17.19 22.89 -10.36
CA LEU A 11 -16.31 21.72 -10.47
C LEU A 11 -15.43 21.80 -11.72
N ALA A 12 -15.93 22.31 -12.84
CA ALA A 12 -15.12 22.55 -14.02
C ALA A 12 -14.00 23.56 -13.73
N SER A 13 -14.30 24.67 -13.05
CA SER A 13 -13.31 25.66 -12.63
C SER A 13 -12.29 25.09 -11.64
N LEU A 14 -12.73 24.30 -10.66
CA LEU A 14 -11.83 23.59 -9.74
C LEU A 14 -10.94 22.59 -10.49
N GLY A 15 -11.47 21.91 -11.50
CA GLY A 15 -10.71 21.02 -12.39
C GLY A 15 -9.59 21.75 -13.14
N GLN A 16 -9.79 23.01 -13.53
CA GLN A 16 -8.73 23.83 -14.12
C GLN A 16 -7.75 24.36 -13.05
N LEU A 17 -8.22 24.62 -11.83
CA LEU A 17 -7.36 25.12 -10.76
C LEU A 17 -6.41 24.03 -10.23
N VAL A 18 -6.91 22.80 -10.08
CA VAL A 18 -6.16 21.68 -9.46
C VAL A 18 -4.93 21.25 -10.27
N VAL A 19 -4.86 21.55 -11.57
CA VAL A 19 -3.67 21.25 -12.39
C VAL A 19 -2.52 22.23 -12.15
N THR A 20 -2.79 23.36 -11.51
CA THR A 20 -1.75 24.31 -11.10
C THR A 20 -1.15 23.89 -9.75
N GLN A 21 0.14 24.16 -9.53
CA GLN A 21 0.80 23.80 -8.27
C GLN A 21 0.15 24.48 -7.06
N MET A 22 -0.20 25.76 -7.20
CA MET A 22 -0.84 26.56 -6.15
C MET A 22 -2.26 26.03 -5.86
N GLY A 23 -3.05 25.79 -6.90
CA GLY A 23 -4.40 25.27 -6.78
C GLY A 23 -4.45 23.87 -6.18
N LYS A 24 -3.56 22.97 -6.62
CA LYS A 24 -3.40 21.64 -6.01
C LYS A 24 -3.12 21.77 -4.51
N LYS A 25 -2.09 22.53 -4.13
CA LYS A 25 -1.71 22.71 -2.72
C LYS A 25 -2.85 23.27 -1.88
N ALA A 26 -3.55 24.30 -2.34
CA ALA A 26 -4.70 24.87 -1.63
C ALA A 26 -5.82 23.85 -1.40
N MET A 27 -6.09 22.98 -2.37
CA MET A 27 -7.07 21.91 -2.23
C MET A 27 -6.59 20.77 -1.30
N GLU A 28 -5.29 20.49 -1.25
CA GLU A 28 -4.72 19.48 -0.36
C GLU A 28 -4.74 19.89 1.13
N GLU A 29 -4.63 21.20 1.40
CA GLU A 29 -4.69 21.81 2.73
C GLU A 29 -6.13 21.89 3.28
N GLY A 30 -7.14 21.93 2.40
CA GLY A 30 -8.55 21.96 2.78
C GLY A 30 -9.02 20.65 3.42
N SER A 31 -9.34 20.68 4.72
CA SER A 31 -9.76 19.48 5.48
C SER A 31 -11.10 18.89 5.03
N THR A 32 -11.99 19.71 4.47
CA THR A 32 -13.32 19.30 3.98
C THR A 32 -13.30 18.82 2.54
N VAL A 33 -12.31 19.23 1.74
CA VAL A 33 -12.27 19.01 0.28
C VAL A 33 -12.39 17.52 -0.08
N PRO A 34 -11.65 16.58 0.53
CA PRO A 34 -11.80 15.17 0.20
C PRO A 34 -13.22 14.64 0.45
N LYS A 35 -13.86 15.01 1.57
CA LYS A 35 -15.20 14.54 1.92
C LYS A 35 -16.26 15.10 0.96
N SER A 36 -16.20 16.39 0.66
CA SER A 36 -17.14 17.02 -0.28
C SER A 36 -17.03 16.45 -1.70
N LEU A 37 -15.81 16.16 -2.17
CA LEU A 37 -15.61 15.51 -3.47
C LEU A 37 -16.12 14.06 -3.46
N ILE A 38 -15.96 13.31 -2.36
CA ILE A 38 -16.51 11.95 -2.25
C ILE A 38 -18.04 11.97 -2.29
N GLU A 39 -18.68 12.93 -1.60
CA GLU A 39 -20.14 13.10 -1.63
C GLU A 39 -20.65 13.42 -3.05
N ILE A 40 -19.98 14.31 -3.79
CA ILE A 40 -20.37 14.65 -5.16
C ILE A 40 -20.25 13.43 -6.10
N LEU A 41 -19.30 12.53 -5.85
CA LEU A 41 -19.17 11.29 -6.61
C LEU A 41 -20.39 10.37 -6.50
N THR A 42 -21.21 10.48 -5.44
CA THR A 42 -22.43 9.68 -5.26
C THR A 42 -23.66 10.31 -5.92
N TRP A 43 -23.52 11.43 -6.65
CA TRP A 43 -24.63 12.09 -7.32
C TRP A 43 -24.98 11.40 -8.65
N GLU A 44 -25.81 10.35 -8.58
CA GLU A 44 -26.25 9.57 -9.74
C GLU A 44 -26.97 10.40 -10.81
N ASP A 45 -27.69 11.46 -10.43
CA ASP A 45 -28.43 12.32 -11.37
C ASP A 45 -27.55 13.34 -12.11
N LYS A 46 -26.23 13.36 -11.85
CA LYS A 46 -25.29 14.40 -12.33
C LYS A 46 -23.97 13.80 -12.85
N PRO A 47 -23.99 13.08 -13.99
CA PRO A 47 -22.82 12.39 -14.52
C PRO A 47 -21.63 13.32 -14.79
N LYS A 48 -21.87 14.54 -15.29
CA LYS A 48 -20.79 15.51 -15.53
C LYS A 48 -20.11 15.99 -14.25
N CYS A 49 -20.87 16.16 -13.16
CA CYS A 49 -20.29 16.51 -11.86
C CYS A 49 -19.39 15.37 -11.36
N GLN A 50 -19.82 14.11 -11.50
CA GLN A 50 -18.99 12.94 -11.18
C GLN A 50 -17.72 12.90 -12.03
N GLU A 51 -17.80 13.22 -13.33
CA GLU A 51 -16.64 13.26 -14.22
C GLU A 51 -15.60 14.28 -13.77
N TYR A 52 -15.99 15.53 -13.53
CA TYR A 52 -15.07 16.57 -13.04
C TYR A 52 -14.48 16.21 -11.67
N THR A 53 -15.32 15.67 -10.78
CA THR A 53 -14.90 15.29 -9.43
C THR A 53 -13.90 14.13 -9.45
N ALA A 54 -14.15 13.09 -10.27
CA ALA A 54 -13.21 11.99 -10.46
C ALA A 54 -11.86 12.48 -11.02
N TYR A 55 -11.88 13.47 -11.92
CA TYR A 55 -10.66 14.08 -12.43
C TYR A 55 -9.88 14.83 -11.35
N ILE A 56 -10.56 15.68 -10.57
CA ILE A 56 -9.93 16.41 -9.45
C ILE A 56 -9.29 15.44 -8.47
N LEU A 57 -10.01 14.39 -8.08
CA LEU A 57 -9.51 13.34 -7.19
C LEU A 57 -8.29 12.61 -7.78
N MET A 58 -8.28 12.36 -9.09
CA MET A 58 -7.11 11.80 -9.76
C MET A 58 -5.88 12.70 -9.62
N VAL A 59 -6.02 14.01 -9.84
CA VAL A 59 -4.89 14.95 -9.75
C VAL A 59 -4.37 15.06 -8.31
N LEU A 60 -5.27 15.09 -7.33
CA LEU A 60 -4.92 15.12 -5.91
C LEU A 60 -4.25 13.83 -5.43
N ALA A 61 -4.71 12.67 -5.90
CA ALA A 61 -4.13 11.37 -5.55
C ALA A 61 -2.80 11.10 -6.26
N HIS A 62 -2.57 11.74 -7.42
CA HIS A 62 -1.38 11.49 -8.23
C HIS A 62 -0.09 11.89 -7.50
N GLN A 63 0.81 10.91 -7.36
CA GLN A 63 2.12 11.03 -6.69
C GLN A 63 2.06 11.55 -5.24
N SER A 64 0.88 11.55 -4.61
CA SER A 64 0.70 12.05 -3.25
C SER A 64 0.16 10.94 -2.36
N TRP A 65 1.05 10.32 -1.58
CA TRP A 65 0.66 9.26 -0.65
C TRP A 65 -0.18 9.79 0.50
N SER A 66 0.20 10.93 1.08
CA SER A 66 -0.55 11.55 2.18
C SER A 66 -1.99 11.88 1.77
N GLN A 67 -2.21 12.35 0.54
CA GLN A 67 -3.55 12.62 0.04
C GLN A 67 -4.37 11.36 -0.19
N ARG A 68 -3.78 10.30 -0.74
CA ARG A 68 -4.45 9.00 -0.85
C ARG A 68 -4.82 8.46 0.53
N GLU A 69 -3.94 8.54 1.51
CA GLU A 69 -4.25 8.11 2.89
C GLU A 69 -5.43 8.90 3.48
N LYS A 70 -5.45 10.24 3.31
CA LYS A 70 -6.59 11.08 3.75
C LYS A 70 -7.89 10.67 3.06
N MET A 71 -7.87 10.43 1.75
CA MET A 71 -9.05 10.00 0.99
C MET A 71 -9.54 8.62 1.42
N ALA A 72 -8.63 7.67 1.66
CA ALA A 72 -8.95 6.34 2.16
C ALA A 72 -9.63 6.39 3.54
N LYS A 73 -9.08 7.20 4.46
CA LYS A 73 -9.69 7.47 5.77
C LYS A 73 -11.05 8.16 5.66
N ALA A 74 -11.26 8.94 4.60
CA ALA A 74 -12.54 9.57 4.30
C ALA A 74 -13.56 8.63 3.61
N GLY A 75 -13.20 7.37 3.35
CA GLY A 75 -14.14 6.38 2.82
C GLY A 75 -14.32 6.41 1.30
N ILE A 76 -13.33 6.88 0.53
CA ILE A 76 -13.44 6.95 -0.94
C ILE A 76 -13.53 5.58 -1.63
N VAL A 77 -12.95 4.52 -1.05
CA VAL A 77 -12.75 3.24 -1.75
C VAL A 77 -14.07 2.54 -2.10
N PRO A 78 -15.06 2.40 -1.19
CA PRO A 78 -16.37 1.87 -1.54
C PRO A 78 -17.07 2.69 -2.65
N VAL A 79 -17.00 4.02 -2.57
CA VAL A 79 -17.59 4.91 -3.58
C VAL A 79 -16.96 4.71 -4.94
N LEU A 80 -15.63 4.55 -5.01
CA LEU A 80 -14.94 4.25 -6.27
C LEU A 80 -15.36 2.91 -6.86
N LEU A 81 -15.59 1.88 -6.03
CA LEU A 81 -16.08 0.59 -6.50
C LEU A 81 -17.49 0.69 -7.08
N GLU A 82 -18.37 1.45 -6.43
CA GLU A 82 -19.71 1.72 -6.91
C GLU A 82 -19.69 2.44 -8.27
N VAL A 83 -18.94 3.54 -8.39
CA VAL A 83 -18.89 4.29 -9.66
C VAL A 83 -18.12 3.56 -10.76
N THR A 84 -17.27 2.57 -10.45
CA THR A 84 -16.72 1.67 -11.47
C THR A 84 -17.75 0.74 -12.10
N LEU A 85 -18.83 0.43 -11.37
CA LEU A 85 -19.90 -0.43 -11.86
C LEU A 85 -21.02 0.38 -12.53
N LEU A 86 -21.38 1.53 -11.96
CA LEU A 86 -22.60 2.27 -12.32
C LEU A 86 -22.33 3.64 -12.97
N GLY A 87 -21.10 4.15 -12.92
CA GLY A 87 -20.76 5.49 -13.43
C GLY A 87 -20.70 5.57 -14.97
N SER A 88 -20.54 6.79 -15.49
CA SER A 88 -20.31 7.00 -16.93
C SER A 88 -19.01 6.30 -17.39
N PRO A 89 -18.85 5.95 -18.67
CA PRO A 89 -17.62 5.29 -19.16
C PRO A 89 -16.33 6.06 -18.83
N LEU A 90 -16.40 7.40 -18.74
CA LEU A 90 -15.27 8.23 -18.35
C LEU A 90 -14.98 8.12 -16.85
N VAL A 91 -16.01 8.19 -16.00
CA VAL A 91 -15.87 8.01 -14.54
C VAL A 91 -15.33 6.63 -14.22
N GLN A 92 -15.86 5.58 -14.86
CA GLN A 92 -15.40 4.20 -14.66
C GLN A 92 -13.90 4.06 -14.94
N LYS A 93 -13.41 4.55 -16.09
CA LYS A 93 -11.97 4.51 -16.43
C LYS A 93 -11.11 5.22 -15.38
N ARG A 94 -11.55 6.37 -14.89
CA ARG A 94 -10.86 7.16 -13.86
C ARG A 94 -10.87 6.46 -12.51
N ALA A 95 -12.00 5.90 -12.12
CA ALA A 95 -12.17 5.20 -10.85
C ALA A 95 -11.34 3.91 -10.78
N VAL A 96 -11.27 3.14 -11.88
CA VAL A 96 -10.35 1.99 -11.99
C VAL A 96 -8.90 2.44 -11.78
N LYS A 97 -8.50 3.56 -12.39
CA LYS A 97 -7.13 4.08 -12.24
C LYS A 97 -6.83 4.53 -10.81
N LEU A 98 -7.78 5.20 -10.14
CA LEU A 98 -7.66 5.56 -8.73
C LEU A 98 -7.52 4.32 -7.84
N LEU A 99 -8.36 3.30 -8.04
CA LEU A 99 -8.31 2.04 -7.27
C LEU A 99 -6.95 1.33 -7.42
N GLN A 100 -6.33 1.38 -8.60
CA GLN A 100 -4.96 0.87 -8.79
C GLN A 100 -3.95 1.58 -7.88
N TRP A 101 -4.01 2.91 -7.75
CA TRP A 101 -3.13 3.65 -6.87
C TRP A 101 -3.34 3.35 -5.39
N PHE A 102 -4.55 2.94 -4.97
CA PHE A 102 -4.80 2.46 -3.61
C PHE A 102 -4.33 1.02 -3.37
N LYS A 103 -4.24 0.19 -4.42
CA LYS A 103 -3.73 -1.17 -4.33
C LYS A 103 -2.22 -1.20 -4.05
N ASP A 104 -1.46 -0.36 -4.75
CA ASP A 104 0.01 -0.30 -4.61
C ASP A 104 0.44 0.02 -3.16
N GLU A 105 -0.38 0.77 -2.41
CA GLU A 105 -0.11 1.09 -1.00
C GLU A 105 -0.21 -0.10 -0.06
N ARG A 106 -1.11 -1.07 -0.35
CA ARG A 106 -1.17 -2.31 0.45
C ARG A 106 0.09 -3.15 0.24
N ASN A 107 0.67 -3.11 -0.95
CA ASN A 107 1.91 -3.81 -1.26
C ASN A 107 3.15 -3.14 -0.64
N VAL A 108 3.15 -1.83 -0.40
CA VAL A 108 4.25 -1.15 0.33
C VAL A 108 4.26 -1.53 1.83
N ARG A 109 3.08 -1.74 2.44
CA ARG A 109 2.98 -2.24 3.82
C ARG A 109 3.29 -3.73 3.97
N ILE A 110 3.18 -4.48 2.89
CA ILE A 110 3.63 -5.87 2.79
C ILE A 110 5.04 -5.81 2.19
N GLY A 111 6.00 -5.34 2.99
CA GLY A 111 7.40 -5.43 2.59
C GLY A 111 7.74 -6.89 2.25
N PRO A 112 8.62 -7.16 1.26
CA PRO A 112 9.01 -8.51 0.92
C PRO A 112 9.82 -9.10 2.09
N HIS A 113 9.13 -9.78 3.02
CA HIS A 113 9.77 -10.36 4.20
C HIS A 113 10.37 -11.75 3.92
N SER A 114 10.39 -12.22 2.66
CA SER A 114 10.94 -13.56 2.33
C SER A 114 11.40 -13.73 0.87
N CYS A 115 11.96 -12.71 0.21
CA CYS A 115 12.56 -12.96 -1.11
C CYS A 115 13.80 -12.10 -1.39
N PRO A 116 14.94 -12.67 -1.86
CA PRO A 116 16.06 -11.90 -2.35
C PRO A 116 15.70 -11.28 -3.71
N GLN A 117 15.55 -9.96 -3.75
CA GLN A 117 15.36 -9.23 -5.00
C GLN A 117 16.73 -8.92 -5.61
N THR A 118 17.09 -9.57 -6.72
CA THR A 118 18.02 -9.00 -7.68
C THR A 118 17.32 -7.82 -8.34
N SER A 119 17.73 -6.61 -7.94
CA SER A 119 17.29 -5.35 -8.54
C SER A 119 17.51 -5.39 -10.06
N ARG A 120 16.43 -5.59 -10.84
CA ARG A 120 16.42 -5.24 -12.26
C ARG A 120 16.30 -3.73 -12.36
N VAL A 121 17.45 -3.06 -12.41
CA VAL A 121 17.56 -1.65 -12.72
C VAL A 121 17.06 -1.44 -14.14
N SER A 122 16.01 -0.62 -14.28
CA SER A 122 15.53 -0.12 -15.57
C SER A 122 16.61 0.78 -16.18
N SER A 123 16.88 0.56 -17.47
CA SER A 123 17.78 1.35 -18.31
C SER A 123 17.56 2.85 -18.17
N GLY A 124 18.65 3.60 -18.02
CA GLY A 124 18.67 5.04 -18.21
C GLY A 124 19.83 5.75 -17.51
N ILE A 125 20.80 6.19 -18.33
CA ILE A 125 21.82 7.22 -18.05
C ILE A 125 23.11 6.73 -17.39
N GLY A 126 24.19 6.93 -18.14
CA GLY A 126 25.52 6.37 -17.90
C GLY A 126 26.29 7.03 -16.78
N SER A 127 27.22 6.25 -16.23
CA SER A 127 28.37 6.72 -15.49
C SER A 127 29.54 5.78 -15.79
N PRO A 128 30.78 6.27 -15.97
CA PRO A 128 31.90 5.44 -16.39
C PRO A 128 32.22 4.42 -15.28
N MET A 129 32.24 3.14 -15.64
CA MET A 129 32.65 2.04 -14.77
C MET A 129 34.08 2.27 -14.28
N SER A 130 34.23 2.51 -12.98
CA SER A 130 35.51 2.36 -12.30
C SER A 130 35.81 0.85 -12.13
N PRO A 131 37.03 0.39 -12.45
CA PRO A 131 37.38 -1.04 -12.49
C PRO A 131 37.38 -1.74 -11.10
N GLY A 132 37.14 -1.02 -10.00
CA GLY A 132 37.13 -1.57 -8.64
C GLY A 132 35.82 -2.20 -8.15
N SER A 133 34.69 -2.03 -8.85
CA SER A 133 33.37 -2.48 -8.36
C SER A 133 33.16 -4.00 -8.39
N GLY A 134 33.89 -4.72 -9.26
CA GLY A 134 33.80 -6.18 -9.37
C GLY A 134 34.47 -6.93 -8.22
N GLU A 135 35.62 -6.44 -7.75
CA GLU A 135 36.34 -7.05 -6.63
C GLU A 135 35.61 -6.84 -5.30
N GLU A 136 35.00 -5.67 -5.10
CA GLU A 136 34.23 -5.36 -3.91
C GLU A 136 32.97 -6.24 -3.80
N GLY A 137 32.29 -6.47 -4.94
CA GLY A 137 31.19 -7.43 -5.03
C GLY A 137 31.62 -8.87 -4.72
N LYS A 138 32.78 -9.31 -5.22
CA LYS A 138 33.31 -10.65 -4.93
C LYS A 138 33.65 -10.82 -3.44
N LYS A 139 34.28 -9.81 -2.83
CA LYS A 139 34.60 -9.80 -1.40
C LYS A 139 33.34 -9.80 -0.53
N MET A 140 32.31 -9.06 -0.93
CA MET A 140 31.02 -9.04 -0.23
C MET A 140 30.34 -10.41 -0.30
N MET A 141 30.32 -11.04 -1.48
CA MET A 141 29.79 -12.39 -1.68
C MET A 141 30.51 -13.42 -0.79
N GLU A 142 31.84 -13.43 -0.79
CA GLU A 142 32.64 -14.34 0.03
C GLU A 142 32.35 -14.19 1.54
N ASN A 143 32.22 -12.95 2.02
CA ASN A 143 31.87 -12.68 3.41
C ASN A 143 30.47 -13.18 3.77
N LEU A 144 29.49 -13.00 2.87
CA LEU A 144 28.12 -13.45 3.07
C LEU A 144 28.03 -14.98 3.14
N VAL A 145 28.71 -15.67 2.23
CA VAL A 145 28.80 -17.14 2.22
C VAL A 145 29.43 -17.65 3.51
N LYS A 146 30.56 -17.07 3.94
CA LYS A 146 31.22 -17.44 5.21
C LYS A 146 30.28 -17.27 6.40
N GLN A 147 29.62 -16.11 6.53
CA GLN A 147 28.70 -15.87 7.65
C GLN A 147 27.51 -16.83 7.64
N SER A 148 26.97 -17.17 6.47
CA SER A 148 25.87 -18.13 6.33
C SER A 148 26.29 -19.51 6.81
N LEU A 149 27.47 -19.98 6.41
CA LEU A 149 28.01 -21.28 6.84
C LEU A 149 28.23 -21.34 8.35
N TYR A 150 28.83 -20.30 8.95
CA TYR A 150 29.03 -20.23 10.40
C TYR A 150 27.71 -20.28 11.16
N LYS A 151 26.70 -19.50 10.76
CA LYS A 151 25.38 -19.50 11.40
C LYS A 151 24.67 -20.83 11.22
N ASN A 152 24.82 -21.47 10.07
CA ASN A 152 24.21 -22.77 9.80
C ASN A 152 24.83 -23.84 10.71
N MET A 153 26.16 -23.89 10.81
CA MET A 153 26.87 -24.77 11.74
C MET A 153 26.46 -24.51 13.20
N GLU A 154 26.38 -23.25 13.62
CA GLU A 154 25.92 -22.91 14.98
C GLU A 154 24.50 -23.42 15.25
N MET A 155 23.56 -23.23 14.31
CA MET A 155 22.20 -23.75 14.44
C MET A 155 22.15 -25.28 14.47
N ILE A 156 22.94 -25.96 13.62
CA ILE A 156 23.02 -27.42 13.60
C ILE A 156 23.58 -27.93 14.93
N THR A 157 24.66 -27.34 15.44
CA THR A 157 25.24 -27.74 16.73
C THR A 157 24.28 -27.48 17.89
N ARG A 158 23.58 -26.34 17.91
CA ARG A 158 22.55 -26.07 18.94
C ARG A 158 21.41 -27.08 18.91
N ARG A 159 20.98 -27.51 17.71
CA ARG A 159 19.94 -28.53 17.53
C ARG A 159 20.45 -29.94 17.88
N GLY A 160 21.69 -30.26 17.53
CA GLY A 160 22.32 -31.53 17.84
C GLY A 160 22.67 -31.70 19.32
N ASN A 161 22.90 -30.59 20.04
CA ASN A 161 23.20 -30.58 21.47
C ASN A 161 21.94 -30.41 22.36
N VAL A 162 20.75 -30.69 21.81
CA VAL A 162 19.52 -30.77 22.61
C VAL A 162 19.60 -32.05 23.44
N ASP A 163 19.95 -31.86 24.71
CA ASP A 163 19.98 -32.91 25.73
C ASP A 163 18.57 -33.51 25.89
N LEU A 164 18.36 -34.65 25.24
CA LEU A 164 17.07 -35.32 25.09
C LEU A 164 16.45 -35.71 26.46
N GLU A 165 17.28 -35.84 27.49
CA GLU A 165 16.82 -36.14 28.86
C GLU A 165 16.07 -34.97 29.50
N ARG A 166 16.49 -33.72 29.25
CA ARG A 166 15.91 -32.53 29.88
C ARG A 166 14.50 -32.20 29.36
N GLU A 167 14.26 -32.42 28.07
CA GLU A 167 12.94 -32.19 27.45
C GLU A 167 11.95 -33.32 27.74
N ALA A 168 12.41 -34.56 27.93
CA ALA A 168 11.56 -35.66 28.39
C ALA A 168 10.98 -35.41 29.79
N CYS A 169 11.75 -34.80 30.70
CA CYS A 169 11.27 -34.42 32.03
C CYS A 169 10.19 -33.31 31.98
N ARG A 170 10.30 -32.35 31.07
CA ARG A 170 9.30 -31.28 30.89
C ARG A 170 7.97 -31.81 30.37
N LEU A 171 8.00 -32.69 29.37
CA LEU A 171 6.79 -33.32 28.84
C LEU A 171 6.06 -34.18 29.87
N LYS A 172 6.79 -34.90 30.74
CA LYS A 172 6.17 -35.66 31.84
C LYS A 172 5.48 -34.76 32.87
N SER A 173 6.02 -33.56 33.15
CA SER A 173 5.40 -32.63 34.10
C SER A 173 4.07 -32.03 33.60
N LEU A 174 3.91 -31.82 32.29
CA LEU A 174 2.69 -31.27 31.70
C LEU A 174 1.54 -32.29 31.70
N ILE A 175 1.84 -33.57 31.45
CA ILE A 175 0.83 -34.64 31.35
C ILE A 175 0.21 -34.97 32.73
N ILE A 176 0.94 -34.77 33.82
CA ILE A 176 0.43 -35.02 35.18
C ILE A 176 -0.59 -33.95 35.62
N SER A 177 -0.57 -32.75 35.02
CA SER A 177 -1.38 -31.61 35.49
C SER A 177 -2.81 -31.53 34.91
N THR A 178 -3.24 -32.44 34.04
CA THR A 178 -4.57 -32.36 33.39
C THR A 178 -5.64 -33.30 33.97
N SER A 179 -5.39 -33.94 35.11
CA SER A 179 -6.42 -34.71 35.83
C SER A 179 -7.14 -33.86 36.86
N SER A 180 -8.33 -33.36 36.53
CA SER A 180 -9.33 -32.95 37.53
C SER A 180 -10.74 -33.33 37.08
N LYS A 181 -11.42 -34.00 38.02
CA LYS A 181 -12.60 -34.84 37.88
C LYS A 181 -13.90 -34.08 38.20
N SER A 182 -15.00 -34.66 37.69
CA SER A 182 -16.38 -34.73 38.20
C SER A 182 -17.25 -33.46 38.25
N LEU A 183 -18.23 -33.39 37.35
CA LEU A 183 -19.57 -32.87 37.62
C LEU A 183 -20.40 -34.00 38.26
N THR A 184 -20.96 -33.74 39.44
CA THR A 184 -22.09 -34.50 40.02
C THR A 184 -23.40 -33.84 39.60
N TYR A 185 -24.40 -34.70 39.37
CA TYR A 185 -25.78 -34.48 38.91
C TYR A 185 -26.45 -33.18 39.37
#